data_AF-A0A3D1NS52-F1
#
_entry.id   AF-A0A3D1NS52-F1
#
_cell.length_a   1.000
_cell.length_b   1.000
_cell.length_c   1.000
_cell.angle_alpha   90.00
_cell.angle_beta   90.00
_cell.angle_gamma   90.00
#
_symmetry.space_group_name_H-M   'P 1'
#
loop_
_entity.id
_entity.type
_entity.pdbx_description
1 polymer ?
#
loop_
_entity_poly.entity_id
_entity_poly.type
_entity_poly.pdbx_seq_one_letter_code
_entity_poly.pdbx_strand_id
1 'polypeptide(L)'
;MKPIEERANAAWSDYEYREGELYSTCFMDGFSAGAQSERDELTRWRDPKVELPNDNRDVLVKTTLCREYCIAFYKANGGRNHHWHENNGSLDDDMVIGWRPILENE
;
A
#
# COMPACT_ATOMS: atom_id res chain seq x y z
N MET A 1 -9.60 -14.70 3.69
CA MET A 1 -8.12 -14.73 3.53
C MET A 1 -7.56 -15.51 4.70
N LYS A 2 -6.66 -16.49 4.48
CA LYS A 2 -5.99 -17.18 5.58
C LYS A 2 -5.04 -16.21 6.33
N PRO A 3 -4.92 -16.28 7.65
CA PRO A 3 -3.88 -15.58 8.41
C PRO A 3 -2.48 -15.80 7.83
N ILE A 4 -1.58 -14.84 8.04
CA ILE A 4 -0.18 -14.92 7.57
C ILE A 4 0.50 -16.18 8.12
N GLU A 5 0.27 -16.52 9.38
CA GLU A 5 0.81 -17.70 10.04
C GLU A 5 0.35 -19.03 9.39
N GLU A 6 -0.93 -19.15 9.03
CA GLU A 6 -1.43 -20.34 8.31
C GLU A 6 -0.79 -20.48 6.92
N ARG A 7 -0.50 -19.36 6.26
CA ARG A 7 0.20 -19.34 4.97
C ARG A 7 1.67 -19.71 5.12
N ALA A 8 2.32 -19.28 6.21
CA ALA A 8 3.70 -19.65 6.54
C ALA A 8 3.81 -21.17 6.78
N ASN A 9 2.87 -21.74 7.55
CA ASN A 9 2.78 -23.17 7.80
C ASN A 9 2.55 -23.98 6.51
N ALA A 10 1.66 -23.51 5.62
CA ALA A 10 1.43 -24.14 4.33
C ALA A 10 2.68 -24.09 3.44
N ALA A 11 3.34 -22.92 3.37
CA ALA A 11 4.57 -22.76 2.60
C ALA A 11 5.70 -23.67 3.10
N TRP A 12 5.85 -23.82 4.41
CA TRP A 12 6.79 -24.80 4.99
C TRP A 12 6.39 -26.24 4.65
N SER A 13 5.09 -26.56 4.72
CA SER A 13 4.58 -27.89 4.39
C SER A 13 4.79 -28.29 2.93
N ASP A 14 4.89 -27.32 2.03
CA ASP A 14 5.17 -27.51 0.60
C ASP A 14 6.67 -27.42 0.27
N TYR A 15 7.51 -26.99 1.22
CA TYR A 15 8.95 -26.81 1.00
C TYR A 15 9.68 -28.16 0.86
N GLU A 16 10.59 -28.24 -0.11
CA GLU A 16 11.29 -29.47 -0.48
C GLU A 16 12.26 -29.96 0.62
N TYR A 17 12.77 -29.06 1.47
CA TYR A 17 13.75 -29.38 2.50
C TYR A 17 13.15 -29.27 3.91
N ARG A 18 12.95 -30.39 4.60
CA ARG A 18 12.23 -30.46 5.89
C ARG A 18 13.07 -30.96 7.05
N GLU A 19 14.32 -30.51 7.16
CA GLU A 19 15.19 -30.97 8.25
C GLU A 19 15.32 -29.93 9.37
N GLY A 20 14.81 -30.29 10.55
CA GLY A 20 15.08 -29.60 11.81
C GLY A 20 14.05 -28.56 12.23
N GLU A 21 13.68 -28.60 13.51
CA GLU A 21 12.75 -27.65 14.15
C GLU A 21 13.24 -26.20 13.97
N LEU A 22 14.53 -25.94 14.21
CA LEU A 22 15.15 -24.63 14.03
C LEU A 22 14.97 -24.07 12.61
N TYR A 23 15.16 -24.89 11.56
CA TYR A 23 15.00 -24.45 10.17
C TYR A 23 13.54 -24.13 9.86
N SER A 24 12.61 -24.94 10.36
CA SER A 24 11.17 -24.70 10.18
C SER A 24 10.72 -23.38 10.82
N THR A 25 11.16 -23.11 12.05
CA THR A 25 10.87 -21.86 12.76
C THR A 25 11.45 -20.66 12.03
N CYS A 26 12.74 -20.70 11.67
CA CYS A 26 13.36 -19.58 10.95
C CYS A 26 12.68 -19.29 9.61
N PHE A 27 12.24 -20.32 8.89
CA PHE A 27 11.50 -20.15 7.64
C PHE A 27 10.14 -19.49 7.88
N MET A 28 9.35 -20.01 8.82
CA MET A 28 8.00 -19.50 9.09
C MET A 28 8.02 -18.07 9.66
N ASP A 29 8.97 -17.77 10.54
CA ASP A 29 9.16 -16.44 11.10
C ASP A 29 9.59 -15.45 10.02
N GLY A 30 10.56 -15.84 9.18
CA GLY A 30 11.01 -15.03 8.05
C GLY A 30 9.90 -14.75 7.04
N PHE A 31 9.12 -15.78 6.69
CA PHE A 31 7.95 -15.63 5.84
C PHE A 31 6.93 -14.67 6.44
N SER A 32 6.62 -14.84 7.72
CA SER A 32 5.60 -14.05 8.41
C SER A 32 6.03 -12.59 8.56
N ALA A 33 7.29 -12.35 8.92
CA ALA A 33 7.87 -11.02 9.00
C ALA A 33 7.88 -10.31 7.64
N GLY A 34 8.28 -11.02 6.58
CA GLY A 34 8.24 -10.49 5.21
C GLY A 34 6.82 -10.13 4.78
N ALA A 35 5.87 -11.06 4.96
CA ALA A 35 4.47 -10.83 4.61
C ALA A 35 3.83 -9.66 5.40
N GLN A 36 4.19 -9.49 6.66
CA GLN A 36 3.72 -8.38 7.49
C GLN A 36 4.35 -7.05 7.04
N SER A 37 5.65 -7.03 6.77
CA SER A 37 6.36 -5.85 6.25
C SER A 37 5.77 -5.37 4.92
N GLU A 38 5.53 -6.29 3.98
CA GLU A 38 4.87 -5.98 2.71
C GLU A 38 3.48 -5.40 2.95
N ARG A 39 2.65 -6.07 3.77
CA ARG A 39 1.31 -5.59 4.10
C ARG A 39 1.32 -4.19 4.72
N ASP A 40 2.26 -3.91 5.61
CA ASP A 40 2.39 -2.60 6.25
C ASP A 40 2.73 -1.53 5.20
N GLU A 41 3.67 -1.80 4.29
CA GLU A 41 4.01 -0.86 3.23
C GLU A 41 2.87 -0.64 2.22
N LEU A 42 2.16 -1.70 1.81
CA LEU A 42 1.05 -1.59 0.85
C LEU A 42 -0.17 -0.87 1.46
N THR A 43 -0.34 -0.94 2.79
CA THR A 43 -1.46 -0.28 3.46
C THR A 43 -1.10 1.08 4.04
N ARG A 44 0.18 1.46 4.05
CA ARG A 44 0.68 2.73 4.57
C ARG A 44 0.13 3.91 3.79
N TRP A 45 -0.40 4.88 4.52
CA TRP A 45 -0.71 6.20 3.99
C TRP A 45 0.56 7.07 3.98
N ARG A 46 0.86 7.65 2.83
CA ARG A 46 1.98 8.57 2.61
C ARG A 46 1.52 10.01 2.81
N ASP A 47 2.38 10.82 3.41
CA ASP A 47 2.13 12.25 3.57
C ASP A 47 2.39 12.97 2.23
N PRO A 48 1.38 13.60 1.61
CA PRO A 48 1.53 14.31 0.35
C PRO A 48 2.52 15.49 0.41
N LYS A 49 2.92 15.94 1.62
CA LYS A 49 3.91 17.00 1.83
C LYS A 49 5.35 16.49 1.87
N VAL A 50 5.53 15.17 2.01
CA VAL A 50 6.85 14.50 2.10
C VAL A 50 7.14 13.71 0.83
N GLU A 51 6.14 13.00 0.31
CA GLU A 51 6.27 12.13 -0.85
C GLU A 51 5.04 12.30 -1.76
N LEU A 52 5.25 12.32 -3.07
CA LEU A 52 4.19 12.48 -4.06
C LEU A 52 4.09 11.20 -4.92
N PRO A 53 2.88 10.83 -5.39
CA PRO A 53 2.74 9.72 -6.30
C PRO A 53 3.31 10.07 -7.68
N ASN A 54 3.47 9.03 -8.50
CA ASN A 54 3.81 9.20 -9.91
C ASN A 54 2.75 10.04 -10.65
N ASP A 55 3.21 10.88 -11.58
CA ASP A 55 2.34 11.80 -12.33
C ASP A 55 1.24 11.06 -13.10
N ASN A 56 0.01 11.56 -13.00
CA ASN A 56 -1.20 11.00 -13.61
C ASN A 56 -1.47 9.52 -13.31
N ARG A 57 -1.03 9.02 -12.15
CA ARG A 57 -1.44 7.71 -11.63
C ARG A 57 -2.58 7.85 -10.63
N ASP A 58 -3.60 7.03 -10.82
CA ASP A 58 -4.71 6.91 -9.88
C ASP A 58 -4.20 6.30 -8.57
N VAL A 59 -4.55 6.97 -7.46
CA VAL A 59 -4.21 6.57 -6.11
C VAL A 59 -5.43 6.72 -5.21
N LEU A 60 -5.41 6.03 -4.07
CA LEU A 60 -6.35 6.31 -2.99
C LEU A 60 -5.90 7.58 -2.28
N VAL A 61 -6.83 8.50 -2.05
CA VAL A 61 -6.60 9.76 -1.34
C VAL A 61 -7.53 9.87 -0.15
N LYS A 62 -6.95 10.25 0.99
CA LYS A 62 -7.68 10.67 2.18
C LYS A 62 -7.69 12.18 2.26
N THR A 63 -8.86 12.77 2.45
CA THR A 63 -9.02 14.21 2.61
C THR A 63 -9.48 14.58 4.01
N THR A 64 -9.37 15.86 4.37
CA THR A 64 -9.94 16.39 5.61
C THR A 64 -11.47 16.36 5.64
N LEU A 65 -12.12 16.30 4.47
CA LEU A 65 -13.58 16.37 4.32
C LEU A 65 -14.25 14.99 4.24
N CYS A 66 -13.51 13.94 3.87
CA CYS A 66 -14.05 12.59 3.70
C CYS A 66 -13.75 11.71 4.92
N ARG A 67 -14.74 10.91 5.35
CA ARG A 67 -14.53 9.89 6.40
C ARG A 67 -13.73 8.67 5.90
N GLU A 68 -13.80 8.39 4.60
CA GLU A 68 -13.20 7.22 3.98
C GLU A 68 -11.98 7.65 3.13
N TYR A 69 -12.04 7.41 1.82
CA TYR A 69 -11.05 7.78 0.82
C TYR A 69 -11.74 7.94 -0.54
N CYS A 70 -11.15 8.71 -1.44
CA CYS A 70 -11.55 8.81 -2.84
C CYS A 70 -10.43 8.33 -3.77
N ILE A 71 -10.73 8.18 -5.06
CA ILE A 71 -9.73 7.93 -6.10
C ILE A 71 -9.41 9.28 -6.75
N ALA A 72 -8.12 9.61 -6.78
CA ALA A 72 -7.63 10.83 -7.42
C ALA A 72 -6.23 10.58 -7.99
N PHE A 73 -5.76 11.48 -8.83
CA PHE A 73 -4.39 11.48 -9.34
C PHE A 73 -3.71 12.81 -9.06
N TYR A 74 -2.38 12.77 -9.00
CA TYR A 74 -1.54 13.95 -8.85
C TYR A 74 -1.01 14.39 -10.23
N LYS A 75 -0.99 15.69 -10.48
CA LYS A 75 -0.42 16.30 -11.68
C LYS A 75 0.63 17.35 -11.34
N ALA A 76 1.91 17.02 -11.52
CA ALA A 76 3.04 17.85 -11.09
C ALA A 76 3.21 19.16 -11.86
N ASN A 77 2.73 19.24 -13.12
CA ASN A 77 3.02 20.34 -14.04
C ASN A 77 1.81 20.77 -14.89
N GLY A 78 0.67 21.01 -14.25
CA GLY A 78 -0.36 21.87 -14.86
C GLY A 78 -0.18 23.26 -14.27
N GLY A 79 -0.17 24.33 -15.07
CA GLY A 79 -0.25 25.72 -14.56
C GLY A 79 -1.58 26.05 -13.87
N ARG A 80 -2.06 25.15 -13.01
CA ARG A 80 -3.31 25.16 -12.25
C ARG A 80 -2.95 25.37 -10.79
N ASN A 81 -3.87 25.97 -10.04
CA ASN A 81 -3.69 26.23 -8.61
C ASN A 81 -3.79 24.96 -7.73
N HIS A 82 -4.15 23.82 -8.31
CA HIS A 82 -4.35 22.55 -7.61
C HIS A 82 -3.72 21.42 -8.41
N HIS A 83 -2.94 20.58 -7.74
CA HIS A 83 -2.22 19.46 -8.35
C HIS A 83 -3.01 18.14 -8.24
N TRP A 84 -3.91 18.04 -7.26
CA TRP A 84 -4.74 16.86 -7.06
C TRP A 84 -6.05 16.95 -7.85
N HIS A 85 -6.42 15.85 -8.50
CA HIS A 85 -7.61 15.78 -9.34
C HIS A 85 -8.40 14.50 -9.08
N GLU A 86 -9.67 14.67 -8.71
CA GLU A 86 -10.69 13.63 -8.80
C GLU A 86 -11.35 13.69 -10.19
N ASN A 87 -11.97 12.60 -10.65
CA ASN A 87 -12.66 12.55 -11.95
C ASN A 87 -13.64 13.71 -12.20
N ASN A 88 -14.20 14.30 -11.15
CA ASN A 88 -15.16 15.41 -11.24
C ASN A 88 -14.58 16.81 -10.94
N GLY A 89 -13.27 16.95 -10.66
CA GLY A 89 -12.70 18.27 -10.37
C GLY A 89 -11.34 18.26 -9.68
N SER A 90 -10.80 19.45 -9.42
CA SER A 90 -9.59 19.59 -8.61
C SER A 90 -9.90 19.49 -7.12
N LEU A 91 -9.03 18.84 -6.38
CA LEU A 91 -9.00 18.88 -4.92
C LEU A 91 -8.04 19.98 -4.48
N ASP A 92 -8.36 20.66 -3.38
CA ASP A 92 -7.42 21.55 -2.73
C ASP A 92 -6.26 20.71 -2.16
N ASP A 93 -5.03 21.09 -2.47
CA ASP A 93 -3.84 20.36 -2.04
C ASP A 93 -3.75 20.29 -0.51
N ASP A 94 -4.23 21.34 0.20
CA ASP A 94 -4.26 21.37 1.66
C ASP A 94 -5.33 20.46 2.26
N MET A 95 -6.33 20.05 1.46
CA MET A 95 -7.33 19.07 1.91
C MET A 95 -6.81 17.64 1.83
N VAL A 96 -5.78 17.36 1.04
CA VAL A 96 -5.19 16.02 0.92
C VAL A 96 -4.26 15.77 2.12
N ILE A 97 -4.59 14.78 2.94
CA ILE A 97 -3.85 14.45 4.18
C ILE A 97 -3.18 13.07 4.13
N GLY A 98 -3.40 12.33 3.06
CA GLY A 98 -2.75 11.04 2.87
C GLY A 98 -3.06 10.48 1.49
N TRP A 99 -2.10 9.77 0.91
CA TRP A 99 -2.32 8.99 -0.30
C TRP A 99 -1.65 7.61 -0.21
N ARG A 100 -2.09 6.65 -1.00
CA ARG A 100 -1.39 5.38 -1.19
C ARG A 100 -1.72 4.77 -2.56
N PRO A 101 -0.81 3.98 -3.16
CA PRO A 101 -1.03 3.42 -4.49
C PRO A 101 -2.22 2.45 -4.53
N ILE A 102 -2.88 2.39 -5.69
CA ILE A 102 -3.78 1.29 -6.04
C ILE A 102 -2.94 0.21 -6.69
N LEU A 103 -3.03 -1.01 -6.18
CA LEU A 103 -2.31 -2.16 -6.71
C LEU A 103 -3.32 -3.09 -7.35
N GLU A 104 -3.14 -3.33 -8.64
CA GLU A 104 -3.92 -4.31 -9.38
C GLU A 104 -3.10 -5.61 -9.44
N ASN A 105 -3.78 -6.74 -9.32
CA ASN A 105 -3.12 -8.03 -9.59
C ASN A 105 -2.94 -8.11 -11.12
N GLU A 106 -1.70 -8.29 -11.58
CA GLU A 106 -1.40 -8.64 -12.97
C GLU A 106 -1.92 -10.03 -13.34
#